data_AF-W1X9K7-F1
#
_entry.id   AF-W1X9K7-F1
#
_cell.length_a   1.000
_cell.length_b   1.000
_cell.length_c   1.000
_cell.angle_alpha   90.00
_cell.angle_beta   90.00
_cell.angle_gamma   90.00
#
_symmetry.space_group_name_H-M   'P 1'
#
loop_
_entity.id
_entity.type
_entity.pdbx_description
1 polymer ?
#
loop_
_entity_poly.entity_id
_entity_poly.type
_entity_poly.pdbx_seq_one_letter_code
_entity_poly.pdbx_strand_id
1 'polypeptide(L)' 'GSADLAPSNKTNMDSRGDFSTEDRSGSNLHFGVREHAMAAITNGMQAHGGLQTYCSTFFV' A
#
# COMPACT_ATOMS: atom_id res chain seq x y z
N GLY A 1 1.26 -1.50 -0.99
CA GLY A 1 1.00 -1.88 0.42
C GLY A 1 0.04 -3.05 0.49
N SER A 2 -0.50 -3.35 1.68
CA SER A 2 -1.45 -4.46 1.90
C SER A 2 -2.66 -4.02 2.72
N ALA A 3 -3.78 -4.71 2.52
CA ALA A 3 -4.99 -4.58 3.31
C ALA A 3 -4.87 -5.33 4.65
N ASP A 4 -4.01 -4.85 5.55
CA ASP A 4 -3.71 -5.47 6.86
C ASP A 4 -3.13 -6.90 6.81
N LEU A 5 -2.59 -7.29 5.65
CA LEU A 5 -2.05 -8.63 5.42
C LEU A 5 -0.57 -8.59 4.99
N ALA A 6 0.16 -7.49 5.26
CA ALA A 6 1.53 -7.31 4.78
C ALA A 6 2.49 -8.47 5.18
N PRO A 7 2.45 -9.02 6.42
CA PRO A 7 3.29 -10.17 6.78
C PRO A 7 2.92 -11.46 6.06
N SER A 8 1.63 -11.62 5.71
CA SER A 8 1.08 -12.79 5.02
C SER A 8 1.35 -12.74 3.52
N ASN A 9 1.16 -11.57 2.91
CA ASN A 9 1.41 -11.36 1.48
C ASN A 9 2.89 -11.13 1.14
N LYS A 10 3.76 -10.98 2.16
CA LYS A 10 5.20 -10.69 2.00
C LYS A 10 5.46 -9.40 1.22
N THR A 11 4.67 -8.38 1.51
CA THR A 11 4.73 -7.09 0.80
C THR A 11 5.35 -5.97 1.61
N ASN A 12 5.77 -6.21 2.84
CA ASN A 12 6.50 -5.20 3.58
C ASN A 12 7.86 -4.94 2.91
N MET A 13 8.15 -3.70 2.59
CA MET A 13 9.43 -3.29 2.02
C MET A 13 10.38 -2.90 3.15
N ASP A 14 11.34 -3.76 3.42
CA ASP A 14 12.35 -3.53 4.45
C ASP A 14 13.13 -2.23 4.18
N SER A 15 13.39 -1.45 5.23
CA SER A 15 14.14 -0.19 5.17
C SER A 15 13.53 0.92 4.31
N ARG A 16 12.23 0.83 3.95
CA ARG A 16 11.54 1.86 3.16
C ARG A 16 10.52 2.70 3.94
N GLY A 17 10.44 2.50 5.26
CA GLY A 17 9.59 3.29 6.16
C GLY A 17 8.08 3.13 5.90
N ASP A 18 7.27 3.64 6.83
CA ASP A 18 5.82 3.65 6.72
C ASP A 18 5.34 5.02 6.26
N PHE A 19 4.40 5.04 5.32
CA PHE A 19 3.74 6.29 4.94
C PHE A 19 2.72 6.67 6.02
N SER A 20 2.99 7.77 6.72
CA SER A 20 2.14 8.27 7.81
C SER A 20 1.97 9.79 7.79
N THR A 21 1.28 10.33 8.78
CA THR A 21 1.18 11.78 8.99
C THR A 21 2.49 12.41 9.40
N GLU A 22 3.33 11.66 10.11
CA GLU A 22 4.64 12.07 10.63
C GLU A 22 5.74 11.90 9.59
N ASP A 23 5.63 10.88 8.73
CA ASP A 23 6.59 10.62 7.65
C ASP A 23 5.88 10.39 6.30
N ARG A 24 5.97 11.38 5.42
CA ARG A 24 5.43 11.32 4.05
C ARG A 24 6.40 10.70 3.03
N SER A 25 7.62 10.35 3.45
CA SER A 25 8.64 9.73 2.59
C SER A 25 8.59 8.21 2.59
N GLY A 26 7.93 7.60 3.59
CA GLY A 26 7.76 6.16 3.70
C GLY A 26 7.04 5.55 2.48
N SER A 27 7.45 4.35 2.07
CA SER A 27 6.89 3.65 0.90
C SER A 27 5.93 2.52 1.27
N ASN A 28 5.87 2.10 2.54
CA ASN A 28 4.88 1.11 3.00
C ASN A 28 3.57 1.80 3.36
N LEU A 29 2.54 1.56 2.54
CA LEU A 29 1.19 2.07 2.79
C LEU A 29 0.33 0.99 3.48
N HIS A 30 -0.13 1.30 4.69
CA HIS A 30 -1.01 0.46 5.50
C HIS A 30 -2.48 0.81 5.21
N PHE A 31 -3.15 0.00 4.40
CA PHE A 31 -4.52 0.30 3.98
C PHE A 31 -5.58 -0.07 5.03
N GLY A 32 -5.23 -0.94 5.98
CA GLY A 32 -6.20 -1.63 6.86
C GLY A 32 -7.06 -2.64 6.07
N VAL A 33 -8.06 -3.25 6.71
CA VAL A 33 -8.99 -4.20 6.05
C VAL A 33 -9.99 -3.45 5.17
N ARG A 34 -9.51 -2.98 4.00
CA ARG A 34 -10.23 -2.07 3.10
C ARG A 34 -9.88 -2.33 1.63
N GLU A 35 -10.13 -3.53 1.15
CA GLU A 35 -9.67 -4.04 -0.15
C GLU A 35 -10.16 -3.18 -1.31
N HIS A 36 -11.45 -2.82 -1.32
CA HIS A 36 -12.03 -2.02 -2.39
C HIS A 36 -11.45 -0.59 -2.40
N ALA A 37 -11.34 0.06 -1.24
CA ALA A 37 -10.74 1.38 -1.13
C ALA A 37 -9.24 1.35 -1.50
N MET A 38 -8.51 0.31 -1.09
CA MET A 38 -7.11 0.08 -1.44
C MET A 38 -6.91 0.03 -2.96
N ALA A 39 -7.76 -0.71 -3.68
CA ALA A 39 -7.70 -0.78 -5.14
C ALA A 39 -7.98 0.57 -5.80
N ALA A 40 -9.03 1.29 -5.35
CA ALA A 40 -9.37 2.60 -5.87
C ALA A 40 -8.26 3.65 -5.63
N ILE A 41 -7.68 3.67 -4.43
CA ILE A 41 -6.54 4.55 -4.08
C ILE A 41 -5.34 4.23 -4.97
N THR A 42 -5.03 2.94 -5.16
CA THR A 42 -3.88 2.49 -5.97
C THR A 42 -4.03 2.91 -7.43
N ASN A 43 -5.23 2.78 -8.00
CA ASN A 43 -5.56 3.28 -9.34
C ASN A 43 -5.39 4.80 -9.43
N GLY A 44 -5.88 5.55 -8.43
CA GLY A 44 -5.72 7.01 -8.37
C GLY A 44 -4.26 7.44 -8.31
N MET A 45 -3.43 6.77 -7.50
CA MET A 45 -2.00 7.04 -7.42
C MET A 45 -1.28 6.75 -8.75
N GLN A 46 -1.64 5.66 -9.43
CA GLN A 46 -1.08 5.32 -10.73
C GLN A 46 -1.45 6.37 -11.80
N ALA A 47 -2.71 6.81 -11.81
CA ALA A 47 -3.20 7.83 -12.74
C ALA A 47 -2.59 9.22 -12.50
N HIS A 48 -2.34 9.58 -11.23
CA HIS A 48 -1.63 10.81 -10.88
C HIS A 48 -0.20 10.84 -11.45
N GLY A 49 0.46 9.69 -11.55
CA GLY A 49 1.80 9.57 -12.11
C GLY A 49 2.93 9.89 -11.12
N GLY A 50 4.15 9.53 -11.52
CA GLY A 50 5.38 9.69 -10.72
C GLY A 50 5.74 8.50 -9.83
N LEU A 51 4.84 7.54 -9.65
CA LEU A 51 5.05 6.35 -8.82
C LEU A 51 4.75 5.07 -9.61
N GLN A 52 5.38 3.97 -9.19
CA GLN A 52 4.96 2.62 -9.55
C GLN A 52 4.29 2.02 -8.33
N THR A 53 3.00 1.71 -8.43
CA THR A 53 2.18 1.36 -7.28
C THR A 53 1.78 -0.11 -7.29
N TYR A 54 1.52 -0.64 -6.10
CA TYR A 54 1.00 -1.99 -5.92
C TYR A 54 0.08 -2.04 -4.69
N CYS A 55 -0.91 -2.92 -4.75
CA CYS A 55 -1.76 -3.31 -3.64
C CYS A 55 -1.81 -4.82 -3.51
N SER A 56 -2.08 -5.33 -2.31
CA SER A 56 -2.09 -6.78 -2.04
C SER A 56 -3.11 -7.17 -0.97
N THR A 57 -3.73 -8.32 -1.18
CA THR A 57 -4.60 -9.04 -0.25
C THR A 57 -4.63 -10.52 -0.70
N PHE A 58 -5.37 -11.39 -0.03
CA PHE A 58 -5.62 -12.75 -0.53
C PHE A 58 -6.53 -12.73 -1.77
N PHE A 59 -6.49 -13.80 -2.57
CA PHE A 59 -7.25 -13.86 -3.83
C PHE A 59 -8.72 -14.32 -3.67
N VAL A 60 -9.06 -14.92 -2.52
CA VAL A 60 -10.37 -15.53 -2.25
C VAL A 60 -11.48 -14.52 -1.97
#